data_AF-A0A2M7R493-F1
#
_entry.id   AF-A0A2M7R493-F1
#
_cell.length_a   1.000
_cell.length_b   1.000
_cell.length_c   1.000
_cell.angle_alpha   90.00
_cell.angle_beta   90.00
_cell.angle_gamma   90.00
#
_symmetry.space_group_name_H-M   'P 1'
#
loop_
_entity.id
_entity.type
_entity.pdbx_description
1 polymer ?
#
loop_
_entity_poly.entity_id
_entity_poly.type
_entity_poly.pdbx_seq_one_letter_code
_entity_poly.pdbx_strand_id
1 'polypeptide(L)'
;MTDMAEAVQNIYFQLSKPYALLMLAFTLDLCIGDPVWFPHPVRIMGKAITKIEELLRKYLAKHRAQNTEIKEKRAGIVLVVIIASSTYGLFYVLNSVLLTYHFPLFISYFSLLVMVFLTATTLAAKGLIDSAQSIIKAVMDKNLKGARIRLSHIVGRDT
;
A
#
# COMPACT_ATOMS: atom_id res chain seq x y z
N MET A 1 -24.05 27.29 -20.46
CA MET A 1 -23.68 26.87 -19.08
C MET A 1 -23.88 25.36 -18.88
N THR A 2 -24.87 24.74 -19.54
CA THR A 2 -25.10 23.28 -19.59
C THR A 2 -23.96 22.51 -20.28
N ASP A 3 -23.45 23.00 -21.41
CA ASP A 3 -22.39 22.29 -22.18
C ASP A 3 -21.07 22.14 -21.40
N MET A 4 -20.72 23.15 -20.59
CA MET A 4 -19.50 23.12 -19.78
C MET A 4 -19.63 22.11 -18.64
N ALA A 5 -20.80 21.99 -18.01
CA ALA A 5 -21.04 21.01 -16.95
C ALA A 5 -21.03 19.57 -17.50
N GLU A 6 -21.56 19.37 -18.70
CA GLU A 6 -21.60 18.06 -19.37
C GLU A 6 -20.21 17.61 -19.83
N ALA A 7 -19.40 18.51 -20.40
CA ALA A 7 -18.00 18.25 -20.73
C ALA A 7 -17.19 17.88 -19.48
N VAL A 8 -17.43 18.57 -18.37
CA VAL A 8 -16.79 18.37 -17.07
C VAL A 8 -17.16 17.01 -16.46
N GLN A 9 -18.43 16.59 -16.54
CA GLN A 9 -18.86 15.25 -16.12
C GLN A 9 -18.28 14.14 -17.02
N ASN A 10 -18.17 14.37 -18.32
CA ASN A 10 -17.59 13.41 -19.25
C ASN A 10 -16.10 13.19 -18.98
N ILE A 11 -15.36 14.27 -18.68
CA ILE A 11 -13.95 14.19 -18.25
C ILE A 11 -13.83 13.41 -16.94
N TYR A 12 -14.68 13.68 -15.95
CA TYR A 12 -14.70 12.92 -14.70
C TYR A 12 -14.94 11.43 -14.94
N PHE A 13 -15.90 11.09 -15.79
CA PHE A 13 -16.20 9.71 -16.15
C PHE A 13 -15.01 9.02 -16.82
N GLN A 14 -14.32 9.69 -17.73
CA GLN A 14 -13.12 9.13 -18.37
C GLN A 14 -11.95 8.95 -17.39
N LEU A 15 -11.74 9.91 -16.48
CA LEU A 15 -10.70 9.84 -15.45
C LEU A 15 -10.99 8.80 -14.37
N SER A 16 -12.26 8.54 -14.08
CA SER A 16 -12.68 7.52 -13.10
C SER A 16 -12.42 6.08 -13.56
N LYS A 17 -12.11 5.88 -14.85
CA LYS A 17 -11.77 4.56 -15.36
C LYS A 17 -10.47 4.04 -14.73
N PRO A 18 -10.38 2.74 -14.45
CA PRO A 18 -9.29 2.18 -13.66
C PRO A 18 -7.90 2.45 -14.26
N TYR A 19 -7.77 2.40 -15.59
CA TYR A 19 -6.49 2.67 -16.26
C TYR A 19 -6.05 4.14 -16.15
N ALA A 20 -6.97 5.09 -16.24
CA ALA A 20 -6.67 6.52 -16.14
C ALA A 20 -6.27 6.88 -14.71
N LEU A 21 -6.99 6.33 -13.73
CA LEU A 21 -6.69 6.48 -12.32
C LEU A 21 -5.31 5.94 -11.96
N LEU A 22 -4.95 4.75 -12.46
CA LEU A 22 -3.62 4.15 -12.26
C LEU A 22 -2.50 5.02 -12.84
N MET A 23 -2.67 5.52 -14.07
CA MET A 23 -1.68 6.40 -14.71
C MET A 23 -1.48 7.71 -13.93
N LEU A 24 -2.58 8.32 -13.47
CA LEU A 24 -2.54 9.52 -12.65
C LEU A 24 -1.88 9.27 -11.30
N ALA A 25 -2.27 8.19 -10.62
CA ALA A 25 -1.72 7.80 -9.34
C ALA A 25 -0.21 7.53 -9.43
N PHE A 26 0.22 6.79 -10.46
CA PHE A 26 1.64 6.52 -10.70
C PHE A 26 2.44 7.79 -10.98
N THR A 27 1.92 8.68 -11.81
CA THR A 27 2.57 9.97 -12.10
C THR A 27 2.68 10.81 -10.83
N LEU A 28 1.60 10.85 -10.04
CA LEU A 28 1.55 11.59 -8.78
C LEU A 28 2.52 11.03 -7.73
N ASP A 29 2.62 9.70 -7.62
CA ASP A 29 3.60 9.01 -6.76
C ASP A 29 5.04 9.35 -7.16
N LEU A 30 5.36 9.35 -8.46
CA LEU A 30 6.68 9.77 -8.96
C LEU A 30 6.97 11.27 -8.72
N CYS A 31 5.97 12.14 -8.73
CA CYS A 31 6.16 13.56 -8.46
C CYS A 31 6.36 13.84 -6.97
N ILE A 32 5.40 13.45 -6.13
CA ILE A 32 5.34 13.79 -4.71
C ILE A 32 6.31 12.93 -3.89
N GLY A 33 6.44 11.64 -4.24
CA GLY A 33 7.12 10.65 -3.42
C GLY A 33 6.41 10.39 -2.08
N ASP A 34 7.14 9.73 -1.17
CA ASP A 34 6.61 9.32 0.13
C ASP A 34 7.10 10.23 1.27
N PRO A 35 6.33 11.26 1.68
CA PRO A 35 6.69 12.04 2.85
C PRO A 35 6.74 11.15 4.11
N VAL A 36 7.89 11.13 4.79
CA VAL A 36 8.16 10.20 5.90
C VAL A 36 7.17 10.36 7.06
N TRP A 37 6.55 11.52 7.22
CA TRP A 37 5.62 11.84 8.31
C TRP A 37 4.17 11.41 8.06
N PHE A 38 3.77 11.12 6.82
CA PHE A 38 2.35 10.87 6.51
C PHE A 38 1.95 9.41 6.82
N PRO A 39 0.76 9.16 7.40
CA PRO A 39 0.25 7.82 7.63
C PRO A 39 -0.09 7.15 6.30
N HIS A 40 0.90 6.46 5.76
CA HIS A 40 0.81 5.84 4.46
C HIS A 40 0.24 4.40 4.59
N PRO A 41 -0.85 4.06 3.85
CA PRO A 41 -1.47 2.73 3.86
C PRO A 41 -0.51 1.53 3.83
N VAL A 42 0.52 1.54 2.98
CA VAL A 42 1.47 0.41 2.84
C VAL A 42 2.27 0.20 4.12
N ARG A 43 2.67 1.28 4.81
CA ARG A 43 3.34 1.19 6.11
C ARG A 43 2.40 0.66 7.20
N ILE A 44 1.11 1.01 7.13
CA ILE A 44 0.09 0.49 8.06
C ILE A 44 -0.07 -1.02 7.83
N MET A 45 -0.15 -1.47 6.58
CA MET A 45 -0.20 -2.89 6.24
C MET A 45 1.04 -3.62 6.75
N GLY A 46 2.25 -3.07 6.54
CA GLY A 46 3.49 -3.65 7.07
C GLY A 46 3.47 -3.80 8.59
N LYS A 47 3.05 -2.76 9.32
CA LYS A 47 2.90 -2.83 10.79
C LYS A 47 1.85 -3.85 11.23
N ALA A 48 0.74 -3.97 10.50
CA ALA A 48 -0.30 -4.96 10.78
C ALA A 48 0.22 -6.39 10.56
N ILE A 49 0.95 -6.62 9.47
CA ILE A 49 1.62 -7.89 9.16
C ILE A 49 2.57 -8.28 10.30
N THR A 50 3.49 -7.39 10.69
CA THR A 50 4.46 -7.68 11.77
C THR A 50 3.76 -8.02 13.08
N LYS A 51 2.73 -7.26 13.48
CA LYS A 51 1.99 -7.52 14.72
C LYS A 51 1.26 -8.86 14.69
N ILE A 52 0.56 -9.18 13.60
CA ILE A 52 -0.18 -10.44 13.48
C ILE A 52 0.80 -11.61 13.41
N GLU A 53 1.92 -11.46 12.69
CA GLU A 53 2.97 -12.47 12.65
C GLU A 53 3.55 -12.76 14.04
N GLU A 54 3.88 -11.73 14.82
CA GLU A 54 4.35 -11.89 16.20
C GLU A 54 3.33 -12.62 17.08
N LEU A 55 2.04 -12.29 16.95
CA LEU A 55 0.96 -12.95 17.68
C LEU A 55 0.85 -14.43 17.30
N LEU A 56 0.91 -14.74 16.01
CA LEU A 56 0.89 -16.11 15.49
C LEU A 56 2.12 -16.90 15.97
N ARG A 57 3.31 -16.31 15.92
CA ARG A 57 4.55 -16.95 16.41
C ARG A 57 4.50 -17.22 17.92
N LYS A 58 4.00 -16.27 18.73
CA LYS A 58 3.80 -16.47 20.19
C LYS A 58 2.82 -17.60 20.48
N TYR A 59 1.72 -17.67 19.73
CA TYR A 59 0.73 -18.73 19.86
C TYR A 59 1.33 -20.12 19.52
N LEU A 60 2.12 -20.20 18.45
CA LEU A 60 2.81 -21.43 18.05
C LEU A 60 3.88 -21.86 19.05
N ALA A 61 4.67 -20.93 19.58
CA ALA A 61 5.71 -21.20 20.58
C ALA A 61 5.13 -21.77 21.89
N LYS A 62 3.92 -21.33 22.27
CA LYS A 62 3.20 -21.85 23.45
C LYS A 62 2.70 -23.29 23.26
N HIS A 63 2.45 -23.73 22.03
CA HIS A 63 1.98 -25.08 21.67
C HIS A 63 3.10 -25.93 21.04
N ARG A 64 4.26 -25.96 21.71
CA ARG A 64 5.50 -26.66 21.31
C ARG A 64 5.26 -28.17 21.18
N ALA A 65 4.84 -28.59 19.99
CA ALA A 65 4.66 -29.99 19.63
C ALA A 65 5.29 -30.24 18.26
N GLN A 66 5.79 -31.47 18.06
CA GLN A 66 6.37 -31.99 16.82
C GLN A 66 5.54 -31.56 15.59
N ASN A 67 6.23 -31.18 14.49
CA ASN A 67 5.73 -30.55 13.25
C ASN A 67 5.64 -29.00 13.24
N THR A 68 6.72 -28.31 13.62
CA THR A 68 6.85 -26.84 13.56
C THR A 68 6.68 -26.28 12.14
N GLU A 69 7.27 -26.92 11.12
CA GLU A 69 7.26 -26.38 9.74
C GLU A 69 5.86 -26.29 9.12
N ILE A 70 5.02 -27.31 9.33
CA ILE A 70 3.65 -27.33 8.77
C ILE A 70 2.78 -26.25 9.45
N LYS A 71 2.99 -26.04 10.76
CA LYS A 71 2.26 -25.03 11.53
C LYS A 71 2.66 -23.61 11.10
N GLU A 72 3.94 -23.36 10.84
CA GLU A 72 4.42 -22.06 10.34
C GLU A 72 3.85 -21.75 8.95
N LYS A 73 3.85 -22.71 8.03
CA LYS A 73 3.21 -22.53 6.70
C LYS A 73 1.72 -22.20 6.82
N ARG A 74 0.98 -22.89 7.69
CA ARG A 74 -0.45 -22.60 7.94
C ARG A 74 -0.65 -21.22 8.55
N ALA A 75 0.19 -20.83 9.51
CA ALA A 75 0.17 -19.49 10.09
C ALA A 75 0.41 -18.41 9.02
N GLY A 76 1.34 -18.64 8.10
CA GLY A 76 1.55 -17.75 6.94
C GLY A 76 0.31 -17.63 6.06
N ILE A 77 -0.36 -18.73 5.74
CA ILE A 77 -1.62 -18.71 4.95
C ILE A 77 -2.71 -17.92 5.70
N VAL A 78 -2.88 -18.17 7.00
CA VAL A 78 -3.87 -17.45 7.82
C VAL A 78 -3.57 -15.95 7.86
N LEU A 79 -2.31 -15.56 8.03
CA LEU A 79 -1.87 -14.16 7.99
C LEU A 79 -2.24 -13.50 6.65
N VAL A 80 -1.94 -14.14 5.52
CA VAL A 80 -2.28 -13.64 4.18
C VAL A 80 -3.79 -13.47 4.03
N VAL A 81 -4.58 -14.48 4.41
CA VAL A 81 -6.05 -14.43 4.32
C VAL A 81 -6.60 -13.28 5.16
N ILE A 82 -6.12 -13.09 6.39
CA ILE A 82 -6.57 -12.00 7.28
C ILE A 82 -6.26 -10.65 6.64
N ILE A 83 -5.02 -10.41 6.20
CA ILE A 83 -4.62 -9.12 5.65
C ILE A 83 -5.34 -8.83 4.33
N ALA A 84 -5.42 -9.80 3.43
CA ALA A 84 -6.06 -9.65 2.13
C ALA A 84 -7.58 -9.40 2.27
N SER A 85 -8.27 -10.22 3.08
CA SER A 85 -9.71 -10.04 3.32
C SER A 85 -10.02 -8.70 4.01
N SER A 86 -9.22 -8.31 5.00
CA SER A 86 -9.41 -7.03 5.71
C SER A 86 -9.20 -5.84 4.79
N THR A 87 -8.17 -5.87 3.96
CA THR A 87 -7.86 -4.78 3.02
C THR A 87 -8.93 -4.67 1.94
N TYR A 88 -9.33 -5.81 1.35
CA TYR A 88 -10.39 -5.85 0.35
C TYR A 88 -11.72 -5.38 0.92
N GLY A 89 -12.10 -5.88 2.10
CA GLY A 89 -13.33 -5.49 2.78
C GLY A 89 -13.38 -3.99 3.08
N LEU A 90 -12.27 -3.41 3.57
CA LEU A 90 -12.17 -1.98 3.81
C LEU A 90 -12.36 -1.16 2.53
N PHE A 91 -11.67 -1.53 1.44
CA PHE A 91 -11.82 -0.85 0.15
C PHE A 91 -13.21 -1.01 -0.45
N TYR A 92 -13.83 -2.19 -0.31
CA TYR A 92 -15.18 -2.44 -0.78
C TYR A 92 -16.20 -1.56 -0.05
N VAL A 93 -16.09 -1.44 1.27
CA VAL A 93 -16.95 -0.55 2.08
C VAL A 93 -16.70 0.92 1.73
N LEU A 94 -15.44 1.34 1.57
CA LEU A 94 -15.13 2.71 1.15
C LEU A 94 -15.76 3.03 -0.20
N ASN A 95 -15.60 2.14 -1.18
CA ASN A 95 -16.12 2.33 -2.53
C ASN A 95 -17.66 2.31 -2.55
N SER A 96 -18.31 1.43 -1.80
CA SER A 96 -19.78 1.37 -1.74
C SER A 96 -20.38 2.61 -1.09
N VAL A 97 -19.76 3.12 -0.02
CA VAL A 97 -20.18 4.39 0.62
C VAL A 97 -20.00 5.57 -0.35
N LEU A 98 -18.88 5.63 -1.08
CA LEU A 98 -18.63 6.68 -2.07
C LEU A 98 -19.62 6.68 -3.24
N LEU A 99 -20.09 5.50 -3.67
CA LEU A 99 -21.02 5.35 -4.80
C LEU A 99 -22.50 5.50 -4.40
N THR A 100 -22.87 5.15 -3.17
CA THR A 100 -24.28 5.12 -2.73
C THR A 100 -24.82 6.52 -2.47
N TYR A 101 -23.98 7.46 -2.06
CA TYR A 101 -24.40 8.84 -1.83
C TYR A 101 -24.16 9.67 -3.09
N HIS A 102 -25.24 9.98 -3.81
CA HIS A 102 -25.25 10.99 -4.89
C HIS A 102 -24.98 12.37 -4.31
N PHE A 103 -23.70 12.69 -4.12
CA PHE A 103 -23.27 13.99 -3.64
C PHE A 103 -23.14 15.00 -4.80
N PRO A 104 -23.29 16.31 -4.54
CA PRO A 104 -23.11 17.38 -5.52
C PRO A 104 -21.71 17.34 -6.17
N LEU A 105 -21.59 17.87 -7.40
CA LEU A 105 -20.40 17.87 -8.28
C LEU A 105 -19.05 18.07 -7.56
N PHE A 106 -19.00 18.93 -6.54
CA PHE A 106 -17.79 19.19 -5.75
C PHE A 106 -17.22 17.94 -5.04
N ILE A 107 -18.10 17.06 -4.55
CA ILE A 107 -17.70 15.86 -3.80
C ILE A 107 -17.26 14.73 -4.75
N SER A 108 -17.74 14.71 -6.00
CA SER A 108 -17.24 13.78 -7.02
C SER A 108 -15.74 14.01 -7.29
N TYR A 109 -15.32 15.28 -7.46
CA TYR A 109 -13.89 15.61 -7.60
C TYR A 109 -13.06 15.22 -6.39
N PHE A 110 -13.58 15.48 -5.19
CA PHE A 110 -12.91 15.09 -3.96
C PHE A 110 -12.73 13.57 -3.85
N SER A 111 -13.74 12.79 -4.23
CA SER A 111 -13.68 11.32 -4.30
C SER A 111 -12.57 10.83 -5.24
N LEU A 112 -12.47 11.41 -6.45
CA LEU A 112 -11.42 11.06 -7.40
C LEU A 112 -10.03 11.42 -6.88
N LEU A 113 -9.88 12.60 -6.27
CA LEU A 113 -8.61 13.03 -5.67
C LEU A 113 -8.18 12.08 -4.55
N VAL A 114 -9.11 11.69 -3.67
CA VAL A 114 -8.87 10.75 -2.58
C VAL A 114 -8.47 9.38 -3.13
N MET A 115 -9.14 8.88 -4.17
CA MET A 115 -8.81 7.59 -4.78
C MET A 115 -7.44 7.61 -5.47
N VAL A 116 -7.15 8.64 -6.28
CA VAL A 116 -5.83 8.82 -6.91
C VAL A 116 -4.74 8.89 -5.84
N PHE A 117 -4.97 9.64 -4.76
CA PHE A 117 -4.02 9.76 -3.65
C PHE A 117 -3.83 8.43 -2.89
N LEU A 118 -4.92 7.71 -2.59
CA LEU A 118 -4.86 6.38 -1.95
C LEU A 118 -4.11 5.37 -2.83
N THR A 119 -4.36 5.38 -4.14
CA THR A 119 -3.65 4.50 -5.08
C THR A 119 -2.20 4.90 -5.23
N ALA A 120 -1.90 6.20 -5.34
CA ALA A 120 -0.54 6.73 -5.48
C ALA A 120 0.31 6.35 -4.28
N THR A 121 -0.24 6.61 -3.08
CA THR A 121 0.41 6.15 -1.86
C THR A 121 0.58 4.64 -1.93
N THR A 122 -0.45 3.85 -2.20
CA THR A 122 -0.32 2.37 -2.25
C THR A 122 0.76 1.82 -3.20
N LEU A 123 1.12 2.55 -4.26
CA LEU A 123 2.20 2.18 -5.18
C LEU A 123 3.60 2.34 -4.56
N ALA A 124 3.85 3.44 -3.84
CA ALA A 124 5.11 3.74 -3.13
C ALA A 124 6.38 3.53 -3.99
N ALA A 125 6.29 3.71 -5.31
CA ALA A 125 7.35 3.35 -6.25
C ALA A 125 8.56 4.27 -6.09
N LYS A 126 8.33 5.56 -5.86
CA LYS A 126 9.42 6.51 -5.62
C LYS A 126 10.17 6.22 -4.32
N GLY A 127 9.46 5.93 -3.23
CA GLY A 127 10.08 5.55 -1.97
C GLY A 127 10.93 4.28 -2.07
N LEU A 128 10.50 3.31 -2.89
CA LEU A 128 11.28 2.11 -3.19
C LEU A 128 12.55 2.42 -3.99
N ILE A 129 12.45 3.28 -5.01
CA ILE A 129 13.60 3.73 -5.81
C ILE A 129 14.63 4.44 -4.91
N ASP A 130 14.19 5.36 -4.06
CA ASP A 130 15.06 6.10 -3.14
C ASP A 130 15.77 5.14 -2.16
N SER A 131 15.03 4.16 -1.63
CA SER A 131 15.59 3.13 -0.73
C SER A 131 16.65 2.30 -1.44
N ALA A 132 16.39 1.87 -2.68
CA ALA A 132 17.33 1.10 -3.50
C ALA A 132 18.59 1.92 -3.86
N GLN A 133 18.44 3.18 -4.27
CA GLN A 133 19.56 4.08 -4.54
C GLN A 133 20.45 4.27 -3.30
N SER A 134 19.84 4.33 -2.12
CA SER A 134 20.56 4.45 -0.85
C SER A 134 21.46 3.23 -0.55
N ILE A 135 21.04 2.04 -1.00
CA ILE A 135 21.83 0.80 -0.88
C ILE A 135 22.97 0.83 -1.90
N ILE A 136 22.67 1.17 -3.16
CA ILE A 136 23.67 1.27 -4.23
C ILE A 136 24.80 2.23 -3.82
N LYS A 137 24.45 3.40 -3.27
CA LYS A 137 25.42 4.37 -2.78
C LYS A 137 26.31 3.77 -1.67
N ALA A 138 25.74 3.06 -0.70
CA ALA A 138 26.50 2.42 0.36
C ALA A 138 27.45 1.32 -0.16
N VAL A 139 27.06 0.60 -1.21
CA VAL A 139 27.91 -0.40 -1.88
C VAL A 139 29.06 0.29 -2.63
N MET A 140 28.78 1.38 -3.36
CA MET A 140 29.80 2.17 -4.06
C MET A 140 30.84 2.77 -3.09
N ASP A 141 30.41 3.17 -1.90
CA ASP A 141 31.28 3.70 -0.84
C ASP A 141 32.07 2.59 -0.10
N LYS A 142 32.08 1.35 -0.61
CA LYS A 142 32.68 0.14 -0.01
C LYS A 142 32.16 -0.17 1.41
N ASN A 143 31.03 0.40 1.80
CA ASN A 143 30.40 0.19 3.10
C ASN A 143 29.37 -0.95 3.05
N LEU A 144 29.86 -2.19 2.94
CA LEU A 144 29.00 -3.37 2.87
C LEU A 144 28.13 -3.56 4.13
N LYS A 145 28.64 -3.17 5.30
CA LYS A 145 27.88 -3.24 6.55
C LYS A 145 26.66 -2.31 6.51
N GLY A 146 26.86 -1.07 6.07
CA GLY A 146 25.79 -0.10 5.87
C GLY A 146 24.79 -0.52 4.78
N ALA A 147 25.28 -1.12 3.69
CA ALA A 147 24.42 -1.64 2.63
C ALA A 147 23.51 -2.78 3.12
N ARG A 148 24.03 -3.71 3.94
CA ARG A 148 23.24 -4.81 4.52
C ARG A 148 22.14 -4.32 5.44
N ILE A 149 22.43 -3.32 6.28
CA ILE A 149 21.42 -2.72 7.18
C ILE A 149 20.31 -2.05 6.36
N ARG A 150 20.65 -1.32 5.29
CA ARG A 150 19.64 -0.70 4.42
C ARG A 150 18.84 -1.73 3.62
N LEU A 151 19.47 -2.83 3.22
CA LEU A 151 18.82 -3.92 2.52
C LEU A 151 17.79 -4.63 3.39
N SER A 152 18.06 -4.83 4.68
CA SER A 152 17.10 -5.47 5.60
C SER A 152 15.83 -4.66 5.80
N HIS A 153 15.85 -3.35 5.50
CA HIS A 153 14.65 -2.51 5.52
C HIS A 153 13.74 -2.75 4.30
N ILE A 154 14.28 -3.27 3.19
CA ILE A 154 13.51 -3.59 1.97
C ILE A 154 13.07 -5.05 1.97
N VAL A 155 13.94 -5.95 2.43
CA VAL A 155 13.70 -7.39 2.40
C VAL A 155 13.86 -7.94 3.81
N GLY A 156 12.78 -8.54 4.34
CA GLY A 156 12.84 -9.36 5.54
C GLY A 156 13.58 -10.65 5.24
N ARG A 157 14.91 -10.65 5.35
CA ARG A 157 15.69 -11.88 5.45
C ARG A 157 16.26 -11.99 6.84
N ASP A 158 16.20 -13.21 7.38
CA ASP A 158 17.00 -13.61 8.53
C ASP A 158 18.47 -13.50 8.12
N THR A 159 19.12 -12.38 8.45
CA THR A 159 20.56 -12.15 8.28
C THR A 159 21.22 -11.97 9.63
#